data_AF-A0A1V1WTY1-F1
#
_entry.id   AF-A0A1V1WTY1-F1
#
_cell.length_a   1.000
_cell.length_b   1.000
_cell.length_c   1.000
_cell.angle_alpha   90.00
_cell.angle_beta   90.00
_cell.angle_gamma   90.00
#
_symmetry.space_group_name_H-M   'P 1'
#
loop_
_entity.id
_entity.type
_entity.pdbx_description
1 polymer ?
#
loop_
_entity_poly.entity_id
_entity_poly.type
_entity_poly.pdbx_seq_one_letter_code
_entity_poly.pdbx_strand_id
1 'polypeptide(L)'
;MKKLIIVVGLFLFFNTAVFAQPHQAQIIAVATLEKTENSQISNKAAHAPYYLIFDKGGKLLEVISNPFRDAARGAGPKAADLLAEKNVTVVVAGAFGYKMAKALEAKGIKHHEATGIVKKAVEKLLR
;
A
#
# COMPACT_ATOMS: atom_id res chain seq x y z
N MET A 1 -11.63 -50.56 -41.64
CA MET A 1 -10.25 -50.05 -41.88
C MET A 1 -10.13 -48.73 -41.12
N LYS A 2 -9.86 -48.76 -39.81
CA LYS A 2 -8.55 -48.46 -39.17
C LYS A 2 -7.86 -47.20 -39.70
N LYS A 3 -7.85 -46.17 -38.84
CA LYS A 3 -6.83 -45.12 -38.53
C LYS A 3 -7.61 -43.92 -37.97
N LEU A 4 -7.82 -43.77 -36.66
CA LEU A 4 -6.85 -43.54 -35.57
C LEU A 4 -5.88 -42.38 -35.88
N ILE A 5 -6.27 -41.15 -35.55
CA ILE A 5 -5.33 -40.12 -35.09
C ILE A 5 -5.91 -39.49 -33.83
N ILE A 6 -5.29 -39.89 -32.73
CA ILE A 6 -5.36 -39.31 -31.39
C ILE A 6 -4.49 -38.05 -31.43
N VAL A 7 -5.04 -36.87 -31.15
CA VAL A 7 -4.25 -35.72 -30.70
C VAL A 7 -4.69 -35.40 -29.28
N VAL A 8 -4.04 -36.11 -28.36
CA VAL A 8 -3.94 -35.79 -26.94
C VAL A 8 -2.91 -34.67 -26.80
N GLY A 9 -3.22 -33.66 -25.99
CA GLY A 9 -2.27 -32.60 -25.63
C GLY A 9 -2.99 -31.30 -25.29
N LEU A 10 -3.67 -31.25 -24.15
CA LEU A 10 -3.13 -30.55 -22.98
C LEU A 10 -3.12 -29.02 -23.17
N PHE A 11 -4.25 -28.37 -22.93
CA PHE A 11 -4.25 -27.10 -22.21
C PHE A 11 -5.36 -27.15 -21.17
N LEU A 12 -5.03 -27.87 -20.10
CA LEU A 12 -5.69 -27.81 -18.81
C LEU A 12 -5.79 -26.35 -18.36
N PHE A 13 -7.00 -25.95 -17.97
CA PHE A 13 -7.26 -25.02 -16.88
C PHE A 13 -6.46 -23.70 -16.92
N PHE A 14 -6.92 -22.73 -17.72
CA PHE A 14 -6.80 -21.33 -17.32
C PHE A 14 -7.89 -21.01 -16.27
N ASN A 15 -7.77 -21.69 -15.12
CA ASN A 15 -8.43 -21.33 -13.88
C ASN A 15 -7.54 -20.25 -13.23
N THR A 16 -7.49 -19.05 -13.82
CA THR A 16 -6.92 -17.93 -13.07
C THR A 16 -8.01 -17.47 -12.12
N ALA A 17 -7.91 -18.02 -10.91
CA ALA A 17 -8.61 -17.65 -9.72
C ALA A 17 -9.11 -16.20 -9.81
N VAL A 18 -10.43 -16.05 -9.77
CA VAL A 18 -11.06 -14.85 -9.24
C VAL A 18 -10.31 -14.54 -7.96
N PHE A 19 -9.47 -13.50 -7.99
CA PHE A 19 -8.91 -12.91 -6.78
C PHE A 19 -10.14 -12.44 -6.01
N ALA A 20 -10.63 -13.30 -5.12
CA ALA A 20 -11.59 -12.92 -4.12
C ALA A 20 -10.94 -11.75 -3.39
N GLN A 21 -11.38 -10.52 -3.69
CA GLN A 21 -11.02 -9.36 -2.91
C GLN A 21 -11.58 -9.67 -1.52
N PRO A 22 -10.72 -10.02 -0.54
CA PRO A 22 -11.20 -10.08 0.82
C PRO A 22 -11.70 -8.66 1.09
N HIS A 23 -12.78 -8.51 1.84
CA HIS A 23 -12.98 -7.26 2.55
C HIS A 23 -11.78 -7.12 3.50
N GLN A 24 -10.65 -6.60 3.00
CA GLN A 24 -9.46 -6.35 3.79
C GLN A 24 -9.86 -5.30 4.81
N ALA A 25 -9.65 -5.62 6.09
CA ALA A 25 -9.79 -4.65 7.17
C ALA A 25 -9.00 -3.39 6.78
N GLN A 26 -9.64 -2.24 6.84
CA GLN A 26 -9.08 -1.01 6.31
C GLN A 26 -7.95 -0.51 7.22
N ILE A 27 -6.72 -0.94 6.92
CA ILE A 27 -5.50 -0.48 7.58
C ILE A 27 -4.98 0.74 6.83
N ILE A 28 -4.83 1.85 7.55
CA ILE A 28 -4.45 3.16 7.01
C ILE A 28 -3.03 3.48 7.46
N ALA A 29 -2.09 3.67 6.54
CA ALA A 29 -0.78 4.20 6.86
C ALA A 29 -0.71 5.69 6.54
N VAL A 30 -0.21 6.49 7.47
CA VAL A 30 0.03 7.92 7.28
C VAL A 30 1.53 8.17 7.29
N ALA A 31 2.04 8.82 6.26
CA ALA A 31 3.44 9.20 6.13
C ALA A 31 3.72 10.47 6.96
N THR A 32 4.67 10.42 7.91
CA THR A 32 4.86 11.49 8.90
C THR A 32 6.33 11.90 9.04
N LEU A 33 6.55 13.08 9.60
CA LEU A 33 7.90 13.57 9.94
C LEU A 33 8.40 13.04 11.28
N GLU A 34 7.50 12.78 12.22
CA GLU A 34 7.81 12.28 13.57
C GLU A 34 6.95 11.06 13.92
N LYS A 35 7.31 10.37 15.01
CA LYS A 35 6.65 9.16 15.49
C LYS A 35 5.32 9.43 16.24
N THR A 36 4.79 10.65 16.19
CA THR A 36 3.67 11.10 17.02
C THR A 36 2.42 11.38 16.16
N GLU A 37 1.22 11.16 16.72
CA GLU A 37 -0.05 11.43 16.04
C GLU A 37 -0.34 12.93 15.82
N ASN A 38 0.36 13.78 16.55
CA ASN A 38 0.34 15.23 16.36
C ASN A 38 1.35 15.71 15.32
N SER A 39 2.14 14.79 14.74
CA SER A 39 3.10 15.12 13.70
C SER A 39 2.41 15.63 12.44
N GLN A 40 3.17 16.38 11.66
CA GLN A 40 2.77 16.77 10.32
C GLN A 40 2.94 15.60 9.35
N ILE A 41 2.02 15.53 8.39
CA ILE A 41 2.11 14.61 7.26
C ILE A 41 3.28 15.03 6.39
N SER A 42 4.10 14.05 6.01
CA SER A 42 5.22 14.28 5.11
C SER A 42 4.72 14.65 3.71
N ASN A 43 5.27 15.72 3.15
CA ASN A 43 5.01 16.11 1.76
C ASN A 43 5.49 15.05 0.75
N LYS A 44 6.46 14.21 1.12
CA LYS A 44 7.03 13.18 0.23
C LYS A 44 6.70 11.80 0.80
N ALA A 45 5.81 11.05 0.13
CA ALA A 45 5.39 9.73 0.58
C ALA A 45 6.56 8.75 0.70
N ALA A 46 7.42 8.67 -0.33
CA ALA A 46 8.53 7.72 -0.40
C ALA A 46 9.69 8.02 0.56
N HIS A 47 9.91 9.30 0.87
CA HIS A 47 11.01 9.78 1.70
C HIS A 47 10.57 10.17 3.11
N ALA A 48 9.32 9.86 3.48
CA ALA A 48 8.84 10.10 4.83
C ALA A 48 9.69 9.28 5.81
N PRO A 49 10.16 9.86 6.92
CA PRO A 49 10.96 9.13 7.90
C PRO A 49 10.14 8.07 8.65
N TYR A 50 8.83 8.25 8.80
CA TYR A 50 7.97 7.31 9.51
C TYR A 50 6.63 7.08 8.79
N TYR A 51 6.04 5.91 9.06
CA TYR A 51 4.66 5.57 8.73
C TYR A 51 3.93 5.19 10.02
N LEU A 52 2.88 5.93 10.34
CA LEU A 52 1.97 5.60 11.44
C LEU A 52 0.83 4.76 10.86
N ILE A 53 0.66 3.55 11.37
CA ILE A 53 -0.38 2.62 10.95
C ILE A 53 -1.56 2.72 11.91
N PHE A 54 -2.74 2.98 11.34
CA PHE A 54 -4.00 3.08 12.04
C PHE A 54 -4.96 1.99 11.56
N ASP A 55 -5.84 1.57 12.46
CA ASP A 55 -7.01 0.76 12.12
C ASP A 55 -8.14 1.64 11.55
N LYS A 56 -9.20 1.01 11.03
CA LYS A 56 -10.45 1.65 10.61
C LYS A 56 -11.14 2.41 11.76
N GLY A 57 -10.82 2.13 13.01
CA GLY A 57 -11.29 2.91 14.16
C GLY A 57 -10.50 4.20 14.44
N GLY A 58 -9.44 4.48 13.68
CA GLY A 58 -8.51 5.59 13.96
C GLY A 58 -7.55 5.34 15.12
N LYS A 59 -7.51 4.09 15.61
CA LYS A 59 -6.58 3.68 16.66
C LYS A 59 -5.20 3.43 16.06
N LEU A 60 -4.16 4.06 16.61
CA LEU A 60 -2.78 3.79 16.24
C LEU A 60 -2.42 2.35 16.62
N LEU A 61 -2.01 1.56 15.64
CA LEU A 61 -1.59 0.17 15.79
C LEU A 61 -0.07 0.06 15.91
N GLU A 62 0.65 0.69 15.00
CA GLU A 62 2.11 0.56 14.89
C GLU A 62 2.73 1.84 14.34
N VAL A 63 3.98 2.11 14.72
CA VAL A 63 4.80 3.16 14.12
C VAL A 63 6.03 2.54 13.50
N ILE A 64 6.22 2.72 12.20
CA ILE A 64 7.32 2.13 11.46
C ILE A 64 8.26 3.21 10.97
N SER A 65 9.57 3.02 11.17
CA SER A 65 10.61 3.82 10.54
C SER A 65 10.83 3.38 9.10
N ASN A 66 10.92 4.33 8.18
CA ASN A 66 11.22 4.06 6.78
C ASN A 66 12.75 3.93 6.56
N PRO A 67 13.28 2.72 6.31
CA PRO A 67 14.71 2.54 6.04
C PRO A 67 15.12 3.09 4.68
N PHE A 68 14.16 3.33 3.79
CA PHE A 68 14.40 3.77 2.41
C PHE A 68 14.30 5.28 2.24
N ARG A 69 14.15 6.05 3.34
CA ARG A 69 14.02 7.50 3.31
C ARG A 69 15.20 8.20 2.63
N ASP A 70 16.41 7.66 2.80
CA ASP A 70 17.66 8.21 2.27
C ASP A 70 18.09 7.52 0.95
N ALA A 71 17.24 6.63 0.42
CA ALA A 71 17.57 5.89 -0.80
C ALA A 71 17.59 6.84 -2.00
N ALA A 72 18.75 6.97 -2.64
CA ALA A 72 18.93 7.79 -3.84
C ALA A 72 18.06 7.34 -5.03
N ARG A 73 17.70 6.06 -5.09
CA ARG A 73 16.84 5.49 -6.14
C ARG A 73 15.94 4.40 -5.60
N GLY A 74 14.69 4.39 -6.08
CA GLY A 74 13.75 3.32 -5.79
C GLY A 74 13.13 3.36 -4.40
N ALA A 75 13.20 4.49 -3.68
CA ALA A 75 12.56 4.67 -2.37
C ALA A 75 11.06 4.35 -2.42
N GLY A 76 10.36 4.83 -3.47
CA GLY A 76 8.91 4.65 -3.64
C GLY A 76 8.45 3.19 -3.69
N PRO A 77 8.92 2.40 -4.67
CA PRO A 77 8.57 0.98 -4.74
C PRO A 77 8.92 0.19 -3.48
N LYS A 78 10.11 0.42 -2.90
CA LYS A 78 10.53 -0.26 -1.67
C LYS A 78 9.66 0.10 -0.46
N ALA A 79 9.27 1.37 -0.34
CA ALA A 79 8.32 1.79 0.69
C ALA A 79 6.94 1.16 0.47
N ALA A 80 6.47 1.04 -0.77
CA ALA A 80 5.23 0.34 -1.09
C ALA A 80 5.31 -1.16 -0.75
N ASP A 81 6.45 -1.82 -0.98
CA ASP A 81 6.69 -3.20 -0.56
C ASP A 81 6.57 -3.35 0.95
N LEU A 82 7.25 -2.50 1.72
CA LEU A 82 7.18 -2.49 3.19
C LEU A 82 5.76 -2.28 3.71
N LEU A 83 5.00 -1.37 3.11
CA LEU A 83 3.61 -1.11 3.53
C LEU A 83 2.69 -2.30 3.22
N ALA A 84 2.94 -3.00 2.12
CA ALA A 84 2.20 -4.20 1.77
C ALA A 84 2.46 -5.37 2.71
N GLU A 85 3.71 -5.57 3.13
CA GLU A 85 4.07 -6.56 4.17
C GLU A 85 3.31 -6.32 5.48
N LYS A 86 2.93 -5.08 5.73
CA LYS A 86 2.15 -4.65 6.90
C LYS A 86 0.64 -4.68 6.68
N ASN A 87 0.18 -5.28 5.58
CA ASN A 87 -1.23 -5.36 5.19
C ASN A 87 -1.93 -4.00 5.08
N VAL A 88 -1.18 -2.94 4.77
CA VAL A 88 -1.75 -1.61 4.59
C VAL A 88 -2.62 -1.59 3.35
N THR A 89 -3.83 -1.05 3.49
CA THR A 89 -4.82 -0.97 2.40
C THR A 89 -4.94 0.43 1.82
N VAL A 90 -4.64 1.46 2.63
CA VAL A 90 -4.69 2.87 2.25
C VAL A 90 -3.43 3.57 2.77
N VAL A 91 -2.77 4.35 1.90
CA VAL A 91 -1.62 5.18 2.26
C VAL A 91 -1.96 6.64 2.09
N VAL A 92 -1.61 7.46 3.08
CA VAL A 92 -1.89 8.89 3.14
C VAL A 92 -0.58 9.64 3.25
N ALA A 93 -0.34 10.57 2.32
CA ALA A 93 0.86 11.40 2.31
C ALA A 93 0.59 12.69 1.53
N GLY A 94 1.51 13.66 1.53
CA GLY A 94 1.33 14.89 0.74
C GLY A 94 1.36 14.64 -0.76
N ALA A 95 2.43 14.02 -1.27
CA ALA A 95 2.59 13.73 -2.69
C ALA A 95 3.17 12.34 -2.95
N PHE A 96 2.66 11.67 -3.97
CA PHE A 96 3.15 10.37 -4.45
C PHE A 96 3.88 10.54 -5.78
N GLY A 97 5.10 9.99 -5.87
CA GLY A 97 5.79 9.89 -7.15
C GLY A 97 5.21 8.77 -8.01
N TYR A 98 5.26 8.91 -9.34
CA TYR A 98 4.74 7.94 -10.32
C TYR A 98 5.12 6.48 -10.02
N LYS A 99 6.40 6.23 -9.69
CA LYS A 99 6.89 4.88 -9.37
C LYS A 99 6.28 4.29 -8.10
N MET A 100 6.01 5.13 -7.10
CA MET A 100 5.38 4.69 -5.86
C MET A 100 3.90 4.41 -6.08
N ALA A 101 3.18 5.34 -6.72
CA ALA A 101 1.77 5.19 -7.04
C ALA A 101 1.52 3.87 -7.82
N LYS A 102 2.29 3.65 -8.90
CA LYS A 102 2.22 2.40 -9.67
C LYS A 102 2.52 1.14 -8.85
N ALA A 103 3.46 1.21 -7.91
CA ALA A 103 3.77 0.09 -7.03
C ALA A 103 2.66 -0.20 -6.01
N LEU A 104 2.02 0.83 -5.48
CA LEU A 104 0.85 0.70 -4.59
C LEU A 104 -0.35 0.12 -5.33
N GLU A 105 -0.65 0.64 -6.53
CA GLU A 105 -1.74 0.13 -7.39
C GLU A 105 -1.55 -1.34 -7.74
N ALA A 106 -0.34 -1.76 -8.13
CA ALA A 106 -0.02 -3.15 -8.43
C ALA A 106 -0.24 -4.10 -7.24
N LYS A 107 -0.25 -3.57 -6.01
CA LYS A 107 -0.49 -4.30 -4.77
C LYS A 107 -1.92 -4.13 -4.26
N GLY A 108 -2.78 -3.41 -4.98
CA GLY A 108 -4.15 -3.12 -4.56
C GLY A 108 -4.26 -2.11 -3.41
N ILE A 109 -3.19 -1.37 -3.10
CA ILE A 109 -3.14 -0.39 -2.02
C ILE A 109 -3.59 0.96 -2.58
N LYS A 110 -4.61 1.55 -1.98
CA LYS A 110 -5.09 2.88 -2.36
C LYS A 110 -4.15 3.95 -1.81
N HIS A 111 -3.96 5.04 -2.55
CA HIS A 111 -3.18 6.19 -2.09
C HIS A 111 -4.03 7.46 -2.09
N HIS A 112 -3.91 8.27 -1.04
CA HIS A 112 -4.64 9.52 -0.89
C HIS A 112 -3.70 10.66 -0.52
N GLU A 113 -3.80 11.74 -1.27
CA GLU A 113 -3.01 12.94 -1.02
C GLU A 113 -3.68 13.80 0.05
N ALA A 114 -2.96 14.08 1.12
CA ALA A 114 -3.40 14.92 2.22
C ALA A 114 -2.23 15.65 2.86
N THR A 115 -2.51 16.84 3.38
CA THR A 115 -1.54 17.67 4.09
C THR A 115 -2.11 18.08 5.45
N GLY A 116 -1.24 18.53 6.36
CA GLY A 116 -1.62 18.96 7.70
C GLY A 116 -1.24 17.96 8.79
N ILE A 117 -2.05 17.89 9.85
CA ILE A 117 -1.79 17.06 11.04
C ILE A 117 -2.38 15.66 10.82
N VAL A 118 -1.63 14.63 11.20
CA VAL A 118 -2.00 13.22 11.06
C VAL A 118 -3.37 12.93 11.66
N LYS A 119 -3.60 13.31 12.93
CA LYS A 119 -4.89 13.12 13.61
C LYS A 119 -6.07 13.67 12.81
N LYS A 120 -5.95 14.88 12.26
CA LYS A 120 -7.01 15.52 11.44
C LYS A 120 -7.25 14.78 10.13
N ALA A 121 -6.19 14.28 9.49
CA ALA A 121 -6.32 13.53 8.25
C ALA A 121 -6.97 12.16 8.48
N VAL A 122 -6.61 11.46 9.57
CA VAL A 122 -7.26 10.21 9.96
C VAL A 122 -8.75 10.45 10.25
N GLU A 123 -9.09 11.46 11.06
CA GLU A 123 -10.50 11.83 11.33
C GLU A 123 -11.30 12.13 10.05
N LYS A 124 -10.68 12.79 9.06
CA LYS A 124 -11.31 13.08 7.77
C LYS A 124 -11.56 11.83 6.92
N LEU A 125 -10.75 10.79 7.07
CA LEU A 125 -10.92 9.53 6.34
C LEU A 125 -11.97 8.60 6.97
N LEU A 126 -12.28 8.81 8.24
CA LEU A 126 -13.24 8.02 9.00
C LEU A 126 -14.66 8.58 8.98
N ARG A 127 -14.81 9.85 8.62
CA ARG A 127 -16.09 10.54 8.44
C ARG A 127 -16.66 10.31 7.06
#